data_AF-A0A5H9SHM4-F1
#
_entry.id   AF-A0A5H9SHM4-F1
#
_cell.length_a   1.000
_cell.length_b   1.000
_cell.length_c   1.000
_cell.angle_alpha   90.00
_cell.angle_beta   90.00
_cell.angle_gamma   90.00
#
_symmetry.space_group_name_H-M   'P 1'
#
loop_
_entity.id
_entity.type
_entity.pdbx_description
1 polymer ?
#
loop_
_entity_poly.entity_id
_entity_poly.type
_entity_poly.pdbx_seq_one_letter_code
_entity_poly.pdbx_strand_id
1 'polypeptide(L)'
;MKQIAIKKSGNSVTVRIPSAILKALSLSVDDPVNIDMEDGRIVITPVNQADEIAVAKPIVNKSLAEAVRVHMGLTQQGVAEYFGITLSAWAKKEQGINRLSVAEQHYFQLLTNQHPDYVMVRRYAKSNTPLQKASEAATNLAVYLSGRLVLPTETKALLSVLNGCVREFTEEWQTDLNSVVGASLPDEVTVLQAKLDEVLAENTELKKRLTKK
;
A
#
# COMPACT_ATOMS: atom_id res chain seq x y z
N MET A 1 12.27 -47.92 29.91
CA MET A 1 12.53 -46.49 30.14
C MET A 1 14.00 -46.31 30.47
N LYS A 2 14.72 -45.43 29.75
CA LYS A 2 16.13 -45.14 30.06
C LYS A 2 16.19 -43.91 30.95
N GLN A 3 16.68 -44.08 32.18
CA GLN A 3 16.93 -42.98 33.10
C GLN A 3 18.30 -42.36 32.78
N ILE A 4 18.36 -41.04 32.61
CA ILE A 4 19.59 -40.31 32.31
C ILE A 4 19.75 -39.22 33.36
N ALA A 5 20.92 -39.18 33.99
CA ALA A 5 21.22 -38.18 34.99
C ALA A 5 21.58 -36.84 34.34
N ILE A 6 21.08 -35.78 34.95
CA ILE A 6 21.36 -34.39 34.62
C ILE A 6 22.73 -34.02 35.24
N LYS A 7 23.69 -33.52 34.46
CA LYS A 7 25.04 -33.17 34.96
C LYS A 7 25.36 -31.70 34.76
N LYS A 8 26.07 -31.08 35.72
CA LYS A 8 26.58 -29.71 35.60
C LYS A 8 27.69 -29.65 34.55
N SER A 9 27.63 -28.63 33.69
CA SER A 9 28.66 -28.32 32.69
C SER A 9 28.86 -26.80 32.66
N GLY A 10 29.95 -26.32 33.23
CA GLY A 10 30.20 -24.88 33.37
C GLY A 10 29.11 -24.16 34.17
N ASN A 11 28.53 -23.11 33.58
CA ASN A 11 27.40 -22.33 34.14
C ASN A 11 26.02 -22.92 33.80
N SER A 12 25.97 -24.05 33.10
CA SER A 12 24.72 -24.68 32.67
C SER A 12 24.72 -26.17 33.02
N VAL A 13 23.73 -26.87 32.47
CA VAL A 13 23.43 -28.25 32.80
C VAL A 13 23.21 -29.02 31.49
N THR A 14 23.72 -30.24 31.43
CA THR A 14 23.70 -31.06 30.21
C THR A 14 23.04 -32.41 30.47
N VAL A 15 22.18 -32.82 29.54
CA VAL A 15 21.62 -34.17 29.45
C VAL A 15 22.25 -34.87 28.27
N ARG A 16 22.81 -36.06 28.48
CA ARG A 16 23.43 -36.83 27.40
C ARG A 16 22.35 -37.52 26.58
N ILE A 17 22.14 -37.09 25.35
CA ILE A 17 21.20 -37.72 24.42
C ILE A 17 21.93 -38.85 23.66
N PRO A 18 21.44 -40.11 23.69
CA PRO A 18 22.03 -41.20 22.91
C PRO A 18 21.96 -40.94 21.40
N SER A 19 23.02 -41.33 20.67
CA SER A 19 23.13 -41.14 19.22
C SER A 19 22.01 -41.82 18.41
N ALA A 20 21.41 -42.88 18.95
CA ALA A 20 20.25 -43.53 18.34
C ALA A 20 19.02 -42.61 18.25
N ILE A 21 18.83 -41.71 19.23
CA ILE A 21 17.72 -40.75 19.24
C ILE A 21 17.97 -39.63 18.22
N LEU A 22 19.21 -39.12 18.15
CA LEU A 22 19.59 -38.11 17.16
C LEU A 22 19.40 -38.64 15.72
N LYS A 23 19.82 -39.88 15.44
CA LYS A 23 19.62 -40.51 14.13
C LYS A 23 18.15 -40.71 13.78
N ALA A 24 17.32 -41.09 14.75
CA ALA A 24 15.88 -41.26 14.53
C ALA A 24 15.17 -39.92 14.22
N LEU A 25 15.73 -38.80 14.70
CA LEU A 25 15.22 -37.45 14.46
C LEU A 25 15.97 -36.73 13.33
N SER A 26 16.87 -37.41 12.62
CA SER A 26 17.72 -36.84 11.55
C SER A 26 18.51 -35.59 11.96
N LEU A 27 18.94 -35.52 13.22
CA LEU A 27 19.71 -34.40 13.78
C LEU A 27 21.20 -34.73 13.87
N SER A 28 22.03 -33.73 13.58
CA SER A 28 23.48 -33.73 13.70
C SER A 28 23.94 -33.01 14.98
N VAL A 29 25.23 -33.17 15.31
CA VAL A 29 25.86 -32.39 16.38
C VAL A 29 25.90 -30.91 15.94
N ASP A 30 25.60 -30.01 16.87
CA ASP A 30 25.50 -28.55 16.66
C ASP A 30 24.27 -28.04 15.90
N ASP A 31 23.32 -28.92 15.57
CA ASP A 31 22.04 -28.49 14.98
C ASP A 31 21.21 -27.66 15.98
N PRO A 32 20.56 -26.56 15.52
CA PRO A 32 19.72 -25.74 16.38
C PRO A 32 18.46 -26.50 16.81
N VAL A 33 18.16 -26.42 18.11
CA VAL A 33 16.95 -27.01 18.72
C VAL A 33 16.25 -25.97 19.59
N ASN A 34 14.92 -25.98 19.55
CA ASN A 34 14.09 -25.22 20.48
C ASN A 34 13.88 -26.02 21.76
N ILE A 35 13.86 -25.34 22.90
CA ILE A 35 13.65 -25.94 24.21
C ILE A 35 12.46 -25.22 24.85
N ASP A 36 11.38 -25.96 25.04
CA ASP A 36 10.14 -25.46 25.64
C ASP A 36 9.72 -26.30 26.85
N MET A 37 8.78 -25.76 27.63
CA MET A 37 8.20 -26.43 28.79
C MET A 37 6.70 -26.66 28.55
N GLU A 38 6.31 -27.91 28.35
CA GLU A 38 4.92 -28.32 28.16
C GLU A 38 4.57 -29.38 29.21
N ASP A 39 3.46 -29.17 29.95
CA ASP A 39 2.96 -30.11 30.97
C ASP A 39 4.01 -30.57 32.00
N GLY A 40 4.90 -29.66 32.39
CA GLY A 40 5.99 -29.95 33.34
C GLY A 40 7.10 -30.84 32.78
N ARG A 41 7.14 -31.04 31.46
CA ARG A 41 8.19 -31.76 30.72
C ARG A 41 8.99 -30.78 29.88
N ILE A 42 10.28 -31.08 29.72
CA ILE A 42 11.15 -30.35 28.80
C ILE A 42 10.96 -30.99 27.41
N VAL A 43 10.43 -30.22 26.47
CA VAL A 43 10.25 -30.63 25.07
C VAL A 43 11.37 -30.00 24.25
N ILE A 44 12.08 -30.84 23.50
CA ILE A 44 13.17 -30.40 22.62
C ILE A 44 12.76 -30.71 21.20
N THR A 45 12.62 -29.67 20.37
CA THR A 45 12.12 -29.78 19.00
C THR A 45 13.19 -29.26 18.03
N PRO A 46 13.53 -30.00 16.96
CA PRO A 46 14.47 -29.53 15.96
C PRO A 46 13.96 -28.29 15.22
N VAL A 47 14.84 -27.32 14.96
CA VAL A 47 14.49 -26.13 14.18
C VAL A 47 14.57 -26.48 12.69
N ASN A 48 13.42 -26.64 12.06
CA ASN A 48 13.33 -26.91 10.63
C ASN A 48 13.46 -25.60 9.86
N GLN A 49 14.56 -25.41 9.10
CA GLN A 49 14.81 -24.16 8.34
C GLN A 49 13.73 -23.88 7.26
N ALA A 50 12.90 -24.85 6.91
CA ALA A 50 11.79 -24.70 5.97
C ALA A 50 10.54 -24.01 6.57
N ASP A 51 10.44 -23.89 7.91
CA ASP A 51 9.31 -23.26 8.61
C ASP A 51 9.59 -21.80 9.02
N GLU A 52 10.70 -21.20 8.55
CA GLU A 52 11.03 -19.78 8.77
C GLU A 52 10.17 -18.81 7.94
N ILE A 53 9.27 -19.33 7.09
CA ILE A 53 8.26 -18.53 6.39
C ILE A 53 6.90 -18.87 7.00
N ALA A 54 6.38 -17.94 7.81
CA ALA A 54 5.01 -17.94 8.37
C ALA A 54 4.75 -18.78 9.64
N VAL A 55 5.49 -18.52 10.72
CA VAL A 55 4.88 -18.50 12.05
C VAL A 55 5.26 -17.21 12.75
N ALA A 56 4.25 -16.36 12.90
CA ALA A 56 4.31 -15.15 13.69
C ALA A 56 4.89 -15.48 15.08
N LYS A 57 6.05 -14.90 15.37
CA LYS A 57 6.55 -14.74 16.74
C LYS A 57 5.39 -14.29 17.64
N PRO A 58 5.23 -14.89 18.83
CA PRO A 58 4.16 -14.51 19.75
C PRO A 58 4.18 -13.00 19.95
N ILE A 59 3.01 -12.38 19.81
CA ILE A 59 2.79 -10.94 19.86
C ILE A 59 3.12 -10.47 21.27
N VAL A 60 4.39 -10.16 21.52
CA VAL A 60 4.81 -9.34 22.64
C VAL A 60 4.42 -7.92 22.25
N ASN A 61 3.31 -7.42 22.82
CA ASN A 61 2.87 -6.02 22.81
C ASN A 61 3.64 -5.12 21.84
N LYS A 62 3.34 -5.18 20.53
CA LYS A 62 3.92 -4.23 19.57
C LYS A 62 3.50 -2.85 20.01
N SER A 63 4.44 -2.10 20.56
CA SER A 63 4.18 -0.73 20.97
C SER A 63 3.77 0.08 19.73
N LEU A 64 2.96 1.11 19.93
CA LEU A 64 2.55 1.98 18.84
C LEU A 64 3.77 2.60 18.11
N ALA A 65 4.87 2.83 18.83
CA ALA A 65 6.15 3.28 18.27
C ALA A 65 6.76 2.25 17.30
N GLU A 66 6.78 0.97 17.69
CA GLU A 66 7.27 -0.09 16.80
C GLU A 66 6.38 -0.24 15.56
N ALA A 67 5.05 -0.13 15.73
CA ALA A 67 4.10 -0.17 14.63
C ALA A 67 4.36 0.95 13.61
N VAL A 68 4.63 2.19 14.06
CA VAL A 68 5.01 3.32 13.20
C VAL A 68 6.29 3.02 12.43
N ARG A 69 7.34 2.52 13.09
CA ARG A 69 8.61 2.21 12.43
C ARG A 69 8.44 1.16 11.33
N VAL A 70 7.69 0.09 11.63
CA VAL A 70 7.39 -0.98 10.67
C VAL A 70 6.55 -0.44 9.49
N HIS A 71 5.53 0.38 9.77
CA HIS A 71 4.69 0.97 8.73
C HIS A 71 5.48 1.91 7.81
N MET A 72 6.46 2.65 8.34
CA MET A 72 7.36 3.49 7.55
C MET A 72 8.47 2.72 6.83
N GLY A 73 8.68 1.43 7.13
CA GLY A 73 9.78 0.64 6.55
C GLY A 73 11.18 1.12 6.97
N LEU A 74 11.30 1.80 8.12
CA LEU A 74 12.55 2.40 8.58
C LEU A 74 13.27 1.53 9.62
N THR A 75 14.59 1.71 9.74
CA THR A 75 15.37 1.18 10.86
C THR A 75 15.12 2.01 12.12
N GLN A 76 15.51 1.50 13.30
CA GLN A 76 15.40 2.26 14.56
C GLN A 76 16.20 3.57 14.51
N GLN A 77 17.32 3.58 13.79
CA GLN A 77 18.10 4.79 13.58
C GLN A 77 17.38 5.77 12.64
N GLY A 78 16.89 5.30 11.49
CA GLY A 78 16.24 6.17 10.50
C GLY A 78 14.94 6.80 11.02
N VAL A 79 14.17 6.07 11.84
CA VAL A 79 12.98 6.64 12.46
C VAL A 79 13.35 7.63 13.57
N ALA A 80 14.41 7.39 14.36
CA ALA A 80 14.88 8.35 15.35
C ALA A 80 15.33 9.67 14.69
N GLU A 81 16.02 9.59 13.55
CA GLU A 81 16.38 10.74 12.72
C GLU A 81 15.15 11.47 12.17
N TYR A 82 14.14 10.74 11.67
CA TYR A 82 12.87 11.31 11.19
C TYR A 82 12.15 12.12 12.27
N PHE A 83 12.14 11.61 13.50
CA PHE A 83 11.54 12.28 14.65
C PHE A 83 12.46 13.32 15.32
N GLY A 84 13.72 13.46 14.88
CA GLY A 84 14.69 14.38 15.46
C GLY A 84 15.10 14.04 16.90
N ILE A 85 15.07 12.76 17.28
CA ILE A 85 15.42 12.27 18.62
C ILE A 85 16.59 11.29 18.58
N THR A 86 17.19 10.99 19.74
CA THR A 86 18.27 10.01 19.84
C THR A 86 17.75 8.58 19.70
N LEU A 87 18.58 7.67 19.17
CA LEU A 87 18.24 6.24 19.03
C LEU A 87 17.84 5.60 20.37
N SER A 88 18.52 5.95 21.47
CA SER A 88 18.18 5.46 22.80
C SER A 88 16.80 5.95 23.27
N ALA A 89 16.44 7.20 22.96
CA ALA A 89 15.13 7.74 23.30
C ALA A 89 14.02 7.03 22.51
N TRP A 90 14.25 6.73 21.22
CA TRP A 90 13.32 5.95 20.40
C TRP A 90 13.17 4.52 20.92
N ALA A 91 14.28 3.83 21.19
CA ALA A 91 14.27 2.45 21.70
C ALA A 91 13.47 2.32 23.01
N LYS A 92 13.57 3.31 23.92
CA LYS A 92 12.78 3.34 25.16
C LYS A 92 11.27 3.50 24.91
N LYS A 93 10.87 4.18 23.83
CA LYS A 93 9.45 4.27 23.41
C LYS A 93 8.97 2.93 22.83
N GLU A 94 9.80 2.25 22.05
CA GLU A 94 9.48 0.91 21.52
C GLU A 94 9.31 -0.12 22.64
N GLN A 95 10.14 -0.04 23.67
CA GLN A 95 10.12 -0.93 24.85
C GLN A 95 9.00 -0.61 25.85
N GLY A 96 8.21 0.46 25.62
CA GLY A 96 7.13 0.87 26.53
C GLY A 96 7.60 1.43 27.89
N ILE A 97 8.91 1.66 28.05
CA ILE A 97 9.50 2.21 29.28
C ILE A 97 9.04 3.66 29.48
N ASN A 98 8.93 4.41 28.38
CA ASN A 98 8.46 5.80 28.40
C ASN A 98 7.04 5.87 27.85
N ARG A 99 6.10 6.43 28.62
CA ARG A 99 4.72 6.60 28.19
C ARG A 99 4.67 7.68 27.10
N LEU A 100 4.13 7.32 25.94
CA LEU A 100 3.85 8.27 24.87
C LEU A 100 2.86 9.32 25.37
N SER A 101 3.14 10.59 25.07
CA SER A 101 2.17 11.67 25.31
C SER A 101 0.90 11.42 24.50
N VAL A 102 -0.25 11.91 24.98
CA VAL A 102 -1.52 11.83 24.26
C VAL A 102 -1.39 12.38 22.82
N ALA A 103 -0.65 13.47 22.64
CA ALA A 103 -0.40 14.04 21.32
C ALA A 103 0.46 13.10 20.43
N GLU A 104 1.50 12.49 20.99
CA GLU A 104 2.36 11.54 20.27
C GLU A 104 1.58 10.28 19.88
N GLN A 105 0.69 9.80 20.75
CA GLN A 105 -0.18 8.66 20.46
C GLN A 105 -1.10 8.96 19.26
N HIS A 106 -1.78 10.10 19.25
CA HIS A 106 -2.61 10.49 18.11
C HIS A 106 -1.80 10.68 16.84
N TYR A 107 -0.60 11.29 16.92
CA TYR A 107 0.27 11.44 15.76
C TYR A 107 0.71 10.08 15.18
N PHE A 108 1.07 9.12 16.03
CA PHE A 108 1.46 7.78 15.60
C PHE A 108 0.29 7.00 15.00
N GLN A 109 -0.91 7.14 15.57
CA GLN A 109 -2.14 6.59 14.99
C GLN A 109 -2.45 7.19 13.63
N LEU A 110 -2.22 8.50 13.44
CA LEU A 110 -2.38 9.14 12.13
C LEU A 110 -1.39 8.61 11.10
N LEU A 111 -0.12 8.43 11.49
CA LEU A 111 0.93 7.89 10.60
C LEU A 111 0.68 6.44 10.17
N THR A 112 0.05 5.65 11.05
CA THR A 112 -0.34 4.26 10.77
C THR A 112 -1.74 4.13 10.18
N ASN A 113 -2.43 5.26 9.94
CA ASN A 113 -3.81 5.32 9.48
C ASN A 113 -4.81 4.54 10.37
N GLN A 114 -4.57 4.54 11.68
CA GLN A 114 -5.39 3.87 12.71
C GLN A 114 -6.12 4.87 13.63
N HIS A 115 -6.09 6.16 13.33
CA HIS A 115 -6.73 7.17 14.17
C HIS A 115 -8.27 7.09 14.06
N PRO A 116 -9.03 7.12 15.17
CA PRO A 116 -10.47 6.87 15.17
C PRO A 116 -11.31 7.93 14.45
N ASP A 117 -10.82 9.17 14.42
CA ASP A 117 -11.59 10.34 13.94
C ASP A 117 -10.96 11.06 12.73
N TYR A 118 -9.70 10.80 12.38
CA TYR A 118 -8.94 11.63 11.45
C TYR A 118 -8.09 10.76 10.52
N VAL A 119 -7.87 11.23 9.30
CA VAL A 119 -7.01 10.58 8.29
C VAL A 119 -6.03 11.60 7.75
N MET A 120 -4.75 11.23 7.60
CA MET A 120 -3.78 12.10 6.95
C MET A 120 -4.08 12.18 5.45
N VAL A 121 -4.42 13.38 4.98
CA VAL A 121 -4.61 13.67 3.56
C VAL A 121 -3.49 14.58 3.08
N ARG A 122 -2.88 14.24 1.94
CA ARG A 122 -1.89 15.10 1.31
C ARG A 122 -2.58 16.39 0.87
N ARG A 123 -2.19 17.52 1.46
CA ARG A 123 -2.63 18.84 1.00
C ARG A 123 -1.89 19.15 -0.30
N TYR A 124 -2.61 19.16 -1.42
CA TYR A 124 -2.07 19.68 -2.67
C TYR A 124 -1.91 21.20 -2.55
N ALA A 125 -0.91 21.76 -3.24
CA ALA A 125 -0.82 23.21 -3.38
C ALA A 125 -2.13 23.73 -4.00
N LYS A 126 -2.55 24.94 -3.62
CA LYS A 126 -3.80 25.54 -4.10
C LYS A 126 -3.79 25.48 -5.64
N SER A 127 -4.73 24.73 -6.17
CA SER A 127 -4.71 24.23 -7.54
C SER A 127 -5.09 25.33 -8.53
N ASN A 128 -4.20 25.65 -9.48
CA ASN A 128 -4.55 26.53 -10.60
C ASN A 128 -5.11 25.73 -11.80
N THR A 129 -4.70 24.48 -11.98
CA THR A 129 -5.09 23.68 -13.15
C THR A 129 -6.44 22.96 -12.95
N PRO A 130 -7.26 22.83 -14.00
CA PRO A 130 -8.55 22.12 -13.93
C PRO A 130 -8.44 20.68 -13.42
N LEU A 131 -7.40 19.93 -13.81
CA LEU A 131 -7.12 18.58 -13.31
C LEU A 131 -6.94 18.55 -11.78
N GLN A 132 -6.16 19.48 -11.23
CA GLN A 132 -5.90 19.53 -9.80
C GLN A 132 -7.14 19.94 -9.01
N LYS A 133 -7.97 20.85 -9.54
CA LYS A 133 -9.26 21.21 -8.94
C LYS A 133 -10.22 20.02 -8.87
N ALA A 134 -10.30 19.22 -9.94
CA ALA A 134 -11.11 18.00 -9.96
C ALA A 134 -10.64 16.97 -8.93
N SER A 135 -9.32 16.76 -8.81
CA SER A 135 -8.72 15.89 -7.79
C SER A 135 -9.02 16.35 -6.36
N GLU A 136 -8.91 17.66 -6.11
CA GLU A 136 -9.24 18.28 -4.81
C GLU A 136 -10.71 18.08 -4.45
N ALA A 137 -11.63 18.37 -5.38
CA ALA A 137 -13.06 18.16 -5.18
C ALA A 137 -13.41 16.68 -4.93
N ALA A 138 -12.76 15.75 -5.64
CA ALA A 138 -12.95 14.32 -5.46
C ALA A 138 -12.49 13.86 -4.07
N THR A 139 -11.34 14.35 -3.63
CA THR A 139 -10.78 14.03 -2.31
C THR A 139 -11.69 14.55 -1.19
N ASN A 140 -12.19 15.78 -1.32
CA ASN A 140 -13.10 16.37 -0.33
C ASN A 140 -14.40 15.57 -0.21
N LEU A 141 -14.99 15.14 -1.34
CA LEU A 141 -16.17 14.28 -1.34
C LEU A 141 -15.87 12.92 -0.69
N ALA A 142 -14.73 12.30 -1.01
CA ALA A 142 -14.35 11.01 -0.44
C ALA A 142 -14.16 11.07 1.08
N VAL A 143 -13.50 12.12 1.58
CA VAL A 143 -13.30 12.35 3.02
C VAL A 143 -14.63 12.60 3.72
N TYR A 144 -15.55 13.34 3.08
CA TYR A 144 -16.88 13.55 3.65
C TYR A 144 -17.65 12.24 3.78
N LEU A 145 -17.64 11.42 2.73
CA LEU A 145 -18.34 10.13 2.69
C LEU A 145 -17.76 9.09 3.66
N SER A 146 -16.48 9.18 4.00
CA SER A 146 -15.87 8.31 5.00
C SER A 146 -16.11 8.76 6.45
N GLY A 147 -16.75 9.92 6.64
CA GLY A 147 -17.13 10.43 7.96
C GLY A 147 -18.24 9.62 8.64
N ARG A 148 -18.34 9.74 9.96
CA ARG A 148 -19.36 9.01 10.77
C ARG A 148 -20.80 9.47 10.50
N LEU A 149 -20.99 10.72 10.09
CA LEU A 149 -22.29 11.29 9.79
C LEU A 149 -22.23 11.96 8.42
N VAL A 150 -22.98 11.43 7.47
CA VAL A 150 -23.03 11.89 6.09
C VAL A 150 -24.41 12.45 5.82
N LEU A 151 -24.51 13.74 5.48
CA LEU A 151 -25.77 14.37 5.12
C LEU A 151 -25.99 14.30 3.59
N PRO A 152 -27.16 13.85 3.11
CA PRO A 152 -27.46 13.79 1.68
C PRO A 152 -27.37 15.16 0.98
N THR A 153 -27.75 16.23 1.66
CA THR A 153 -27.73 17.60 1.11
C THR A 153 -26.31 18.06 0.81
N GLU A 154 -25.39 17.88 1.75
CA GLU A 154 -23.98 18.24 1.54
C GLU A 154 -23.29 17.32 0.55
N THR A 155 -23.62 16.02 0.57
CA THR A 155 -23.12 15.07 -0.43
C THR A 155 -23.49 15.51 -1.84
N LYS A 156 -24.74 15.94 -2.06
CA LYS A 156 -25.19 16.48 -3.35
C LYS A 156 -24.45 17.76 -3.73
N ALA A 157 -24.20 18.65 -2.78
CA ALA A 157 -23.44 19.88 -3.03
C ALA A 157 -22.00 19.56 -3.46
N LEU A 158 -21.31 18.70 -2.73
CA LEU A 158 -19.94 18.27 -3.04
C LEU A 158 -19.85 17.51 -4.38
N LEU A 159 -20.82 16.64 -4.66
CA LEU A 159 -20.92 15.95 -5.95
C LEU A 159 -21.12 16.93 -7.11
N SER A 160 -21.95 17.95 -6.92
CA SER A 160 -22.15 19.01 -7.92
C SER A 160 -20.87 19.78 -8.21
N VAL A 161 -20.08 20.08 -7.18
CA VAL A 161 -18.77 20.74 -7.33
C VAL A 161 -17.81 19.85 -8.12
N LEU A 162 -17.71 18.58 -7.76
CA LEU A 162 -16.86 17.61 -8.47
C LEU A 162 -17.24 17.51 -9.95
N ASN A 163 -18.52 17.36 -10.26
CA ASN A 163 -19.00 17.29 -11.64
C ASN A 163 -18.66 18.55 -12.44
N GLY A 164 -18.75 19.72 -11.81
CA GLY A 164 -18.33 20.99 -12.42
C GLY A 164 -16.85 20.98 -12.80
N CYS A 165 -15.96 20.59 -11.87
CA CYS A 165 -14.53 20.52 -12.12
C CYS A 165 -14.15 19.46 -13.16
N VAL A 166 -14.79 18.28 -13.14
CA VAL A 166 -14.56 17.22 -14.14
C VAL A 166 -14.96 17.70 -15.53
N ARG A 167 -16.06 18.45 -15.65
CA ARG A 167 -16.47 19.04 -16.93
C ARG A 167 -15.43 20.04 -17.44
N GLU A 168 -14.99 20.98 -16.61
CA GLU A 168 -13.94 21.96 -17.01
C GLU A 168 -12.67 21.27 -17.49
N PHE A 169 -12.23 20.23 -16.76
CA PHE A 169 -11.08 19.41 -17.16
C PHE A 169 -11.30 18.70 -18.51
N THR A 170 -12.51 18.15 -18.73
CA THR A 170 -12.83 17.46 -19.99
C THR A 170 -12.84 18.44 -21.17
N GLU A 171 -13.36 19.65 -20.98
CA GLU A 171 -13.38 20.70 -22.01
C GLU A 171 -11.97 21.19 -22.36
N GLU A 172 -11.10 21.38 -21.37
CA GLU A 172 -9.68 21.72 -21.59
C GLU A 172 -8.97 20.60 -22.37
N TRP A 173 -9.17 19.35 -21.95
CA TRP A 173 -8.58 18.19 -22.62
C TRP A 173 -9.06 18.05 -24.07
N GLN A 174 -10.35 18.26 -24.33
CA GLN A 174 -10.92 18.22 -25.68
C GLN A 174 -10.32 19.33 -26.57
N THR A 175 -10.10 20.52 -25.99
CA THR A 175 -9.48 21.65 -26.70
C THR A 175 -8.04 21.35 -27.09
N ASP A 176 -7.27 20.78 -26.16
CA ASP A 176 -5.89 20.35 -26.41
C ASP A 176 -5.85 19.26 -27.51
N LEU A 177 -6.74 18.26 -27.43
CA LEU A 177 -6.88 17.20 -28.42
C LEU A 177 -7.20 17.75 -29.83
N ASN A 178 -8.14 18.69 -29.92
CA ASN A 178 -8.50 19.35 -31.18
C ASN A 178 -7.32 20.16 -31.74
N SER A 179 -6.50 20.77 -30.89
CA SER A 179 -5.31 21.51 -31.33
C SER A 179 -4.24 20.60 -31.94
N VAL A 180 -4.04 19.40 -31.36
CA VAL A 180 -3.06 18.42 -31.83
C VAL A 180 -3.56 17.70 -33.09
N VAL A 181 -4.83 17.31 -33.12
CA VAL A 181 -5.44 16.56 -34.23
C VAL A 181 -5.72 17.47 -35.43
N GLY A 182 -6.19 18.70 -35.20
CA GLY A 182 -6.50 19.67 -36.26
C GLY A 182 -5.27 20.13 -37.05
N ALA A 183 -4.06 19.94 -36.53
CA ALA A 183 -2.82 20.22 -37.26
C ALA A 183 -2.34 19.04 -38.13
N SER A 184 -2.83 17.82 -37.91
CA SER A 184 -2.24 16.59 -38.47
C SER A 184 -3.17 15.75 -39.35
N LEU A 185 -4.49 15.92 -39.29
CA LEU A 185 -5.42 15.18 -40.16
C LEU A 185 -6.23 16.12 -41.05
N PRO A 186 -6.31 15.88 -42.37
CA PRO A 186 -7.28 16.56 -43.20
C PRO A 186 -8.68 16.22 -42.68
N ASP A 187 -9.52 17.24 -42.50
CA ASP A 187 -10.91 17.09 -42.03
C ASP A 187 -11.54 15.89 -42.74
N GLU A 188 -11.88 14.83 -42.00
CA GLU A 188 -12.40 13.59 -42.60
C GLU A 188 -13.61 13.89 -43.50
N VAL A 189 -14.38 14.92 -43.16
CA VAL A 189 -15.50 15.44 -43.95
C VAL A 189 -15.04 15.93 -45.33
N THR A 190 -13.93 16.65 -45.42
CA THR A 190 -13.37 17.14 -46.70
C THR A 190 -12.83 16.01 -47.56
N VAL A 191 -12.19 15.00 -46.96
CA VAL A 191 -11.70 13.81 -47.65
C VAL A 191 -12.86 12.96 -48.19
N LEU A 192 -13.93 12.82 -47.39
CA LEU A 192 -15.13 12.08 -47.80
C LEU A 192 -15.93 12.81 -48.87
N GLN A 193 -16.01 14.15 -48.83
CA GLN A 193 -16.62 14.95 -49.89
C GLN A 193 -15.86 14.85 -51.21
N ALA A 194 -14.52 14.93 -51.18
CA ALA A 194 -13.71 14.76 -52.38
C ALA A 194 -13.90 13.37 -53.04
N LYS A 195 -13.95 12.30 -52.23
CA LYS A 195 -14.26 10.95 -52.73
C LYS A 195 -15.67 10.82 -53.30
N LEU A 196 -16.65 11.50 -52.70
CA LEU A 196 -18.03 11.50 -53.19
C LEU A 196 -18.11 12.16 -54.57
N ASP A 197 -17.43 13.29 -54.76
CA ASP A 197 -17.37 14.00 -56.04
C ASP A 197 -16.67 13.18 -57.13
N GLU A 198 -15.59 12.47 -56.78
CA GLU A 198 -14.88 11.55 -57.68
C GLU A 198 -15.80 10.40 -58.16
N VAL A 199 -16.52 9.76 -57.24
CA VAL A 199 -17.47 8.68 -57.55
C VAL A 199 -18.66 9.17 -58.38
N LEU A 200 -19.14 10.39 -58.13
CA LEU A 200 -20.19 11.00 -58.94
C LEU A 200 -19.70 11.29 -60.35
N ALA A 201 -18.47 11.79 -60.52
CA ALA A 201 -17.86 12.02 -61.82
C ALA A 201 -17.73 10.71 -62.63
N GLU A 202 -17.20 9.65 -62.03
CA GLU A 202 -17.13 8.32 -62.67
C GLU A 202 -18.52 7.82 -63.11
N ASN A 203 -19.53 7.95 -62.25
CA ASN A 203 -20.89 7.55 -62.58
C ASN A 203 -21.48 8.33 -63.77
N THR A 204 -21.20 9.64 -63.87
CA THR A 204 -21.64 10.43 -65.04
C THR A 204 -20.94 9.99 -66.32
N GLU A 205 -19.66 9.61 -66.25
CA GLU A 205 -18.91 9.13 -67.40
C GLU A 205 -19.38 7.74 -67.85
N LEU A 206 -19.63 6.84 -66.91
CA LEU A 206 -20.21 5.52 -67.17
C LEU A 206 -21.58 5.63 -67.83
N LYS A 207 -22.44 6.53 -67.34
CA LYS A 207 -23.75 6.80 -67.97
C LYS A 207 -23.61 7.28 -69.42
N LYS A 208 -22.68 8.19 -69.71
CA LYS A 208 -22.41 8.66 -71.09
C LYS A 208 -21.91 7.53 -72.00
N ARG A 209 -21.09 6.62 -71.48
CA ARG A 209 -20.62 5.43 -72.21
C ARG A 209 -21.75 4.45 -72.48
N LEU A 210 -22.68 4.30 -71.53
CA LEU A 210 -23.84 3.42 -71.68
C LEU A 210 -24.83 3.95 -72.73
N THR A 211 -25.03 5.27 -72.81
CA THR A 211 -25.92 5.90 -73.81
C THR A 211 -25.34 5.96 -75.22
N LYS A 212 -24.03 5.69 -75.38
CA LYS A 212 -23.34 5.63 -76.69
C LYS A 212 -23.26 4.21 -77.28
N LYS A 213 -23.74 3.21 -76.56
CA LYS A 213 -23.91 1.82 -77.01
C LYS A 213 -25.35 1.59 -77.45
#